data_AF-A0A535T1M7-F1
#
_entry.id   AF-A0A535T1M7-F1
#
_cell.length_a   1.000
_cell.length_b   1.000
_cell.length_c   1.000
_cell.angle_alpha   90.00
_cell.angle_beta   90.00
_cell.angle_gamma   90.00
#
_symmetry.space_group_name_H-M   'P 1'
#
loop_
_entity.id
_entity.type
_entity.pdbx_description
1 polymer ?
#
loop_
_entity_poly.entity_id
_entity_poly.type
_entity_poly.pdbx_seq_one_letter_code
_entity_poly.pdbx_strand_id
1 'polypeptide(L)'
;MIFLAGEEMKSQGEQSIRPMHLLLGLMNEGEGIGAGLLRTLGFSFLPIHTASVPADASQICSFCGRSGEEAARLFEAVVGIGERSTPEPGIFICDHCVKRFSTILGTT
;
A
#
# COMPACT_ATOMS: atom_id res chain seq x y z
N MET A 1 -3.98 -1.39 18.51
CA MET A 1 -2.75 -2.15 18.18
C MET A 1 -2.87 -3.67 18.19
N ILE A 2 -2.93 -4.34 19.37
CA ILE A 2 -2.78 -5.81 19.47
C ILE A 2 -3.87 -6.59 18.71
N PHE A 3 -5.11 -6.08 18.74
CA PHE A 3 -6.21 -6.65 17.96
C PHE A 3 -5.91 -6.67 16.46
N LEU A 4 -5.49 -5.53 15.90
CA LEU A 4 -5.11 -5.39 14.48
C LEU A 4 -3.90 -6.26 14.12
N ALA A 5 -2.93 -6.39 15.02
CA ALA A 5 -1.83 -7.32 14.84
C ALA A 5 -2.30 -8.79 14.78
N GLY A 6 -3.32 -9.15 15.56
CA GLY A 6 -3.95 -10.47 15.50
C GLY A 6 -4.73 -10.70 14.20
N GLU A 7 -5.36 -9.66 13.64
CA GLU A 7 -6.00 -9.75 12.31
C GLU A 7 -4.96 -9.95 11.21
N GLU A 8 -3.83 -9.24 11.27
CA GLU A 8 -2.74 -9.41 10.30
C GLU A 8 -2.09 -10.79 10.38
N MET A 9 -1.85 -11.30 11.59
CA MET A 9 -1.36 -12.67 11.78
C MET A 9 -2.26 -13.69 11.07
N LYS A 10 -3.59 -13.53 11.21
CA LYS A 10 -4.57 -14.42 10.58
C LYS A 10 -4.62 -14.25 9.07
N SER A 11 -4.52 -13.02 8.55
CA SER A 11 -4.53 -12.76 7.11
C SER A 11 -3.33 -13.40 6.39
N GLN A 12 -2.20 -13.52 7.10
CA GLN A 12 -0.99 -14.20 6.64
C GLN A 12 -0.96 -15.72 6.93
N GLY A 13 -2.02 -16.28 7.53
CA GLY A 13 -2.11 -17.72 7.83
C GLY A 13 -1.25 -18.19 9.00
N GLU A 14 -0.77 -17.29 9.83
CA GLU A 14 0.13 -17.61 10.93
C GLU A 14 -0.59 -17.91 12.25
N GLN A 15 0.06 -18.70 13.11
CA GLN A 15 -0.52 -19.17 14.37
C GLN A 15 0.03 -18.42 15.60
N SER A 16 0.92 -17.44 15.42
CA SER A 16 1.54 -16.70 16.52
C SER A 16 1.89 -15.27 16.14
N ILE A 17 1.69 -14.34 17.08
CA ILE A 17 2.00 -12.93 16.88
C ILE A 17 3.52 -12.75 16.87
N ARG A 18 4.06 -12.24 15.76
CA ARG A 18 5.47 -11.83 15.60
C ARG A 18 5.60 -10.31 15.59
N PRO A 19 6.82 -9.77 15.77
CA PRO A 19 7.06 -8.33 15.71
C PRO A 19 6.55 -7.66 14.42
N MET A 20 6.55 -8.38 13.29
CA MET A 20 6.00 -7.91 12.02
C MET A 20 4.50 -7.61 12.11
N HIS A 21 3.72 -8.48 12.75
CA HIS A 21 2.28 -8.29 12.92
C HIS A 21 1.97 -7.11 13.81
N LEU A 22 2.78 -6.89 14.86
CA LEU A 22 2.69 -5.70 15.71
C LEU A 22 2.97 -4.43 14.90
N LEU A 23 3.99 -4.45 14.03
CA LEU A 23 4.31 -3.32 13.17
C LEU A 23 3.18 -3.03 12.18
N LEU A 24 2.63 -4.06 11.54
CA LEU A 24 1.51 -3.93 10.60
C LEU A 24 0.22 -3.48 11.32
N GLY A 25 -0.04 -4.01 12.51
CA GLY A 25 -1.14 -3.55 13.36
C GLY A 25 -0.97 -2.10 13.81
N LEU A 26 0.26 -1.66 14.09
CA LEU A 26 0.58 -0.27 14.42
C LEU A 26 0.43 0.67 13.20
N MET A 27 0.79 0.19 12.00
CA MET A 27 0.59 0.91 10.75
C MET A 27 -0.90 1.07 10.42
N ASN A 28 -1.71 0.03 10.66
CA ASN A 28 -3.14 0.06 10.37
C ASN A 28 -3.95 0.87 11.42
N GLU A 29 -3.44 0.98 12.65
CA GLU A 29 -4.08 1.80 13.70
C GLU A 29 -4.09 3.29 13.35
N GLY A 30 -3.07 3.79 12.65
CA GLY A 30 -3.02 5.15 12.09
C GLY A 30 -2.97 6.30 13.11
N GLU A 31 -3.22 6.04 14.39
CA GLU A 31 -3.31 7.03 15.47
C GLU A 31 -2.37 6.71 16.65
N GLY A 32 -2.14 7.71 17.52
CA GLY A 32 -1.28 7.59 18.69
C GLY A 32 0.22 7.78 18.42
N ILE A 33 1.03 7.57 19.46
CA ILE A 33 2.47 7.90 19.49
C ILE A 33 3.27 7.04 18.49
N GLY A 34 3.03 5.73 18.46
CA GLY A 34 3.74 4.84 17.55
C GLY A 34 3.41 5.13 16.08
N ALA A 35 2.16 5.47 15.78
CA ALA A 35 1.78 5.92 14.45
C ALA A 35 2.44 7.28 14.09
N GLY A 36 2.49 8.22 15.05
CA GLY A 36 3.21 9.48 14.88
C GLY A 36 4.70 9.30 14.60
N LEU A 37 5.34 8.35 15.28
CA LEU A 37 6.76 8.05 15.08
C LEU A 37 7.01 7.49 13.67
N LEU A 38 6.20 6.53 13.24
CA LEU A 38 6.28 5.96 11.89
C LEU A 38 6.06 7.04 10.81
N ARG A 39 5.13 7.99 10.99
CA ARG A 39 5.01 9.16 10.10
C ARG A 39 6.27 10.02 10.07
N THR A 40 6.86 10.26 11.23
CA THR A 40 8.11 11.04 11.35
C THR A 40 9.28 10.34 10.64
N LEU A 41 9.26 9.01 10.59
CA LEU A 41 10.22 8.19 9.84
C LEU A 41 9.89 8.08 8.34
N GLY A 42 8.83 8.74 7.84
CA GLY A 42 8.45 8.77 6.43
C GLY A 42 7.47 7.69 6.00
N PHE A 43 6.88 6.93 6.93
CA PHE A 43 5.84 5.96 6.62
C PHE A 43 4.47 6.63 6.56
N SER A 44 3.85 6.62 5.38
CA SER A 44 2.45 6.99 5.19
C SER A 44 1.55 5.77 5.40
N PHE A 45 0.60 5.86 6.32
CA PHE A 45 -0.44 4.85 6.52
C PHE A 45 -1.47 4.97 5.41
N LEU A 46 -1.16 4.43 4.23
CA LEU A 46 -2.22 4.11 3.30
C LEU A 46 -2.94 2.87 3.84
N PRO A 47 -4.29 2.84 3.84
CA PRO A 47 -4.99 1.58 4.05
C PRO A 47 -4.44 0.60 3.02
N ILE A 48 -3.92 -0.53 3.50
CA ILE A 48 -3.13 -1.54 2.76
C ILE A 48 -3.89 -2.12 1.54
N HIS A 49 -5.12 -1.66 1.28
CA HIS A 49 -5.98 -2.18 0.21
C HIS A 49 -6.61 -1.19 -0.78
N THR A 50 -6.66 0.13 -0.59
CA THR A 50 -7.72 0.90 -1.32
C THR A 50 -7.44 2.36 -1.65
N ALA A 51 -6.29 2.71 -2.19
CA ALA A 51 -6.20 3.89 -3.04
C ALA A 51 -6.17 3.47 -4.52
N SER A 52 -7.18 2.69 -4.93
CA SER A 52 -7.41 2.47 -6.36
C SER A 52 -8.20 3.65 -6.90
N VAL A 53 -7.55 4.50 -7.68
CA VAL A 53 -8.23 5.58 -8.39
C VAL A 53 -8.92 4.94 -9.61
N PRO A 54 -10.18 5.33 -9.95
CA PRO A 54 -10.77 4.93 -11.23
C PRO A 54 -9.85 5.42 -12.34
N ALA A 55 -9.42 4.49 -13.18
CA ALA A 55 -8.41 4.76 -14.17
C ALA A 55 -8.96 5.77 -15.20
N ASP A 56 -8.38 6.96 -15.25
CA ASP A 56 -8.67 7.96 -16.28
C ASP A 56 -7.87 7.62 -17.55
N ALA A 57 -8.40 7.99 -18.73
CA ALA A 57 -7.78 7.71 -20.02
C ALA A 57 -6.36 8.31 -20.15
N SER A 58 -6.05 9.35 -19.37
CA SER A 58 -4.74 10.00 -19.35
C SER A 58 -3.68 9.27 -18.52
N GLN A 59 -4.07 8.32 -17.66
CA GLN A 59 -3.16 7.63 -16.76
C GLN A 59 -2.52 6.41 -17.44
N ILE A 60 -1.22 6.20 -17.21
CA ILE A 60 -0.46 5.09 -17.78
C ILE A 60 0.26 4.35 -16.65
N CYS A 61 0.18 3.03 -16.65
CA CYS A 61 0.96 2.20 -15.74
C CYS A 61 2.45 2.32 -16.05
N SER A 62 3.23 2.87 -15.12
CA SER A 62 4.68 3.09 -15.26
C SER A 62 5.49 1.79 -15.43
N PHE A 63 4.91 0.64 -15.09
CA PHE A 63 5.59 -0.67 -15.18
C PHE A 63 5.34 -1.41 -16.50
N CYS A 64 4.11 -1.33 -17.06
CA CYS A 64 3.75 -2.08 -18.28
C CYS A 64 3.31 -1.22 -19.47
N GLY A 65 3.18 0.11 -19.29
CA GLY A 65 2.81 1.04 -20.35
C GLY A 65 1.32 1.03 -20.76
N ARG A 66 0.48 0.20 -20.14
CA ARG A 66 -0.98 0.18 -20.42
C ARG A 66 -1.67 1.45 -19.93
N SER A 67 -2.63 1.93 -20.70
CA SER A 67 -3.46 3.09 -20.33
C SER A 67 -4.48 2.71 -19.27
N GLY A 68 -5.11 3.72 -18.66
CA GLY A 68 -6.15 3.53 -17.67
C GLY A 68 -7.37 2.77 -18.20
N GLU A 69 -7.71 2.94 -19.48
CA GLU A 69 -8.84 2.22 -20.11
C GLU A 69 -8.58 0.69 -20.19
N GLU A 70 -7.32 0.28 -20.31
CA GLU A 70 -6.91 -1.13 -20.37
C GLU A 70 -6.70 -1.75 -18.96
N ALA A 71 -6.67 -0.92 -17.92
CA ALA A 71 -6.39 -1.32 -16.55
C ALA A 71 -7.61 -1.07 -15.65
N ALA A 72 -8.31 -2.14 -15.24
CA ALA A 72 -9.52 -2.04 -14.40
C ALA A 72 -9.32 -1.24 -13.10
N ARG A 73 -8.10 -1.21 -12.55
CA ARG A 73 -7.69 -0.41 -11.39
C ARG A 73 -6.23 0.02 -11.52
N LEU A 74 -5.95 1.28 -11.20
CA LEU A 74 -4.60 1.81 -11.03
C LEU A 74 -4.35 2.12 -9.55
N PHE A 75 -3.16 1.76 -9.09
CA PHE A 75 -2.65 2.12 -7.78
C PHE A 75 -1.72 3.31 -7.96
N GLU A 76 -2.02 4.43 -7.31
CA GLU A 76 -1.08 5.54 -7.21
C GLU A 76 0.01 5.15 -6.21
N ALA A 77 1.25 5.08 -6.68
CA ALA A 77 2.41 4.91 -5.83
C ALA A 77 2.70 6.25 -5.15
N VAL A 78 1.99 6.49 -4.05
CA VAL A 78 2.36 7.55 -3.11
C VAL A 78 3.60 7.07 -2.36
N VAL A 79 4.77 7.33 -2.93
CA VAL A 79 6.03 7.23 -2.18
C VAL A 79 5.96 8.33 -1.14
N GLY A 80 6.03 7.99 0.15
CA GLY A 80 5.82 8.91 1.28
C GLY A 80 6.45 10.29 1.06
N ILE A 81 5.63 11.23 0.57
CA ILE A 81 6.03 12.61 0.42
C ILE A 81 5.75 13.30 1.75
N GLY A 82 6.83 13.63 2.47
CA GLY A 82 6.75 14.72 3.44
C GLY A 82 6.23 15.94 2.70
N GLU A 83 5.07 16.46 3.15
CA GLU A 83 4.47 17.75 2.83
C GLU A 83 5.05 18.44 1.58
N ARG A 84 4.57 18.07 0.39
CA ARG A 84 4.76 18.90 -0.79
C ARG A 84 3.50 18.94 -1.64
N SER A 85 3.02 20.16 -1.83
CA SER A 85 1.67 20.56 -2.19
C SER A 85 1.41 20.61 -3.71
N THR A 86 2.00 19.73 -4.51
CA THR A 86 1.78 19.72 -5.96
C THR A 86 1.49 18.30 -6.44
N PRO A 87 0.39 18.07 -7.20
CA PRO A 87 0.17 16.80 -7.86
C PRO A 87 1.14 16.71 -9.05
N GLU A 88 2.33 16.16 -8.80
CA GLU A 88 3.16 15.59 -9.87
C GLU A 88 2.34 14.51 -10.59
N PRO A 89 2.54 14.26 -11.91
CA PRO A 89 1.88 13.16 -12.59
C PRO A 89 2.19 11.87 -11.82
N GLY A 90 1.17 11.35 -11.13
CA GLY A 90 1.33 10.26 -10.18
C GLY A 90 2.01 9.07 -10.83
N ILE A 91 2.89 8.39 -10.10
CA ILE A 91 3.39 7.09 -10.53
C ILE A 91 2.23 6.11 -10.39
N PHE A 92 1.78 5.49 -11.47
CA PHE A 92 0.67 4.55 -11.43
C PHE A 92 1.15 3.13 -11.73
N ILE A 93 0.62 2.15 -11.00
CA ILE A 93 0.85 0.72 -11.26
C ILE A 93 -0.51 0.03 -11.37
N CYS A 94 -0.76 -0.72 -12.46
CA CYS A 94 -2.03 -1.43 -12.62
C CYS A 94 -2.12 -2.71 -11.77
N ASP A 95 -3.35 -3.16 -11.46
CA ASP A 95 -3.59 -4.35 -10.64
C ASP A 95 -2.87 -5.60 -11.16
N HIS A 96 -2.80 -5.77 -12.48
CA HIS A 96 -2.08 -6.86 -13.08
C HIS A 96 -0.58 -6.84 -12.76
N CYS A 97 0.06 -5.66 -12.75
CA CYS A 97 1.48 -5.55 -12.42
C CYS A 97 1.73 -5.76 -10.93
N VAL A 98 0.83 -5.25 -10.07
CA VAL A 98 0.88 -5.50 -8.62
C VAL A 98 0.77 -7.00 -8.32
N LYS A 99 -0.24 -7.68 -8.88
CA LYS A 99 -0.43 -9.14 -8.70
C LYS A 99 0.75 -9.95 -9.23
N ARG A 100 1.27 -9.60 -10.40
CA ARG A 100 2.44 -10.29 -10.98
C ARG A 100 3.67 -10.12 -10.10
N PHE A 101 3.89 -8.92 -9.56
CA PHE A 101 5.00 -8.64 -8.66
C PHE A 101 4.87 -9.41 -7.33
N SER A 102 3.68 -9.49 -6.74
CA SER A 102 3.46 -10.28 -5.52
C SER A 102 3.72 -11.77 -5.74
N THR A 103 3.38 -12.31 -6.92
CA THR A 103 3.73 -13.70 -7.27
C THR A 103 5.25 -13.91 -7.38
N ILE A 104 5.99 -12.91 -7.88
CA ILE A 104 7.45 -12.99 -8.05
C ILE A 104 8.19 -12.88 -6.72
N LEU A 105 7.70 -12.08 -5.77
CA LEU A 105 8.32 -11.91 -4.44
C LEU A 105 8.04 -13.06 -3.45
N GLY A 106 7.27 -14.07 -3.85
CA GLY A 106 7.15 -15.31 -3.10
C GLY A 106 6.15 -15.26 -1.95
N THR A 107 4.90 -15.59 -2.27
CA THR A 107 4.07 -16.40 -1.39
C THR A 107 3.85 -17.75 -2.08
N THR A 108 4.70 -18.72 -1.78
CA THR A 108 4.34 -20.15 -1.84
C THR A 108 3.81 -20.56 -0.49
#